data_AF-A0A7S4E6Z5-F1
#
_entry.id   AF-A0A7S4E6Z5-F1
#
_cell.length_a   1.000
_cell.length_b   1.000
_cell.length_c   1.000
_cell.angle_alpha   90.00
_cell.angle_beta   90.00
_cell.angle_gamma   90.00
#
_symmetry.space_group_name_H-M   'P 1'
#
loop_
_entity.id
_entity.type
_entity.pdbx_description
1 polymer ?
#
loop_
_entity_poly.entity_id
_entity_poly.type
_entity_poly.pdbx_seq_one_letter_code
_entity_poly.pdbx_strand_id
1 'polypeptide(L)'
;MGAHRYANYGAPPPPPPPDAWPRPQAPRPPPGRDIRVGAWTPQEVAYATRVADLYRAGSLPNVPDGITLRILLSKLLNCQPMRVSKKYSGESWSHHGKRPYRHVAAPDQRVVEELWLLEHAFHRSLRPGSVLTTSLLGASGLATIVSERQWVRVEPPPAPSGAKRPRDEAPSYDPFADPAYAYASAAAPPAPPPY
;
A
#
# COMPACT_ATOMS: atom_id res chain seq x y z
N MET A 1 42.56 66.70 -18.51
CA MET A 1 41.41 66.71 -17.58
C MET A 1 40.46 65.60 -18.01
N GLY A 2 40.45 64.48 -17.26
CA GLY A 2 39.77 63.25 -17.64
C GLY A 2 38.28 63.26 -17.27
N ALA A 3 37.44 62.84 -18.21
CA ALA A 3 36.01 62.68 -18.01
C ALA A 3 35.72 61.42 -17.19
N HIS A 4 35.29 61.59 -15.94
CA HIS A 4 34.75 60.50 -15.13
C HIS A 4 33.35 60.12 -15.62
N ARG A 5 33.24 58.97 -16.30
CA ARG A 5 31.97 58.30 -16.58
C ARG A 5 31.46 57.70 -15.28
N TYR A 6 30.36 58.22 -14.74
CA TYR A 6 29.60 57.52 -13.71
C TYR A 6 28.92 56.30 -14.35
N ALA A 7 29.31 55.10 -13.93
CA ALA A 7 28.66 53.86 -14.33
C ALA A 7 27.25 53.84 -13.74
N ASN A 8 26.25 53.78 -14.62
CA ASN A 8 24.84 53.64 -14.28
C ASN A 8 24.62 52.23 -13.71
N TYR A 9 24.68 52.08 -12.38
CA TYR A 9 24.24 50.85 -11.73
C TYR A 9 22.70 50.86 -11.69
N GLY A 10 22.10 50.30 -12.74
CA GLY A 10 20.66 50.02 -12.78
C GLY A 10 20.25 49.20 -11.55
N ALA A 11 19.10 49.55 -10.98
CA ALA A 11 18.54 48.87 -9.81
C ALA A 11 18.52 47.34 -10.00
N PRO A 12 18.80 46.54 -8.97
CA PRO A 12 18.73 45.08 -9.06
C PRO A 12 17.30 44.66 -9.43
N PRO A 13 17.12 43.63 -10.28
CA PRO A 13 15.80 43.16 -10.66
C PRO A 13 15.02 42.68 -9.42
N PRO A 14 13.69 42.86 -9.39
CA PRO A 14 12.87 42.38 -8.28
C PRO A 14 12.99 40.85 -8.14
N PRO A 15 12.86 40.31 -6.92
CA PRO A 15 12.88 38.86 -6.71
C PRO A 15 11.72 38.20 -7.48
N PRO A 16 11.92 36.99 -8.00
CA PRO A 16 10.88 36.29 -8.75
C PRO A 16 9.70 35.90 -7.84
N PRO A 17 8.48 35.74 -8.39
CA PRO A 17 7.30 35.36 -7.61
C PRO A 17 7.49 33.98 -6.93
N PRO A 18 6.77 33.69 -5.83
CA PRO A 18 6.98 32.49 -5.02
C PRO A 18 6.78 31.16 -5.77
N ASP A 19 6.10 31.16 -6.93
CA ASP A 19 5.93 29.98 -7.79
C ASP A 19 7.05 29.75 -8.83
N ALA A 20 8.08 30.61 -8.87
CA ALA A 20 9.19 30.49 -9.82
C ALA A 20 10.29 29.50 -9.39
N TRP A 21 10.24 28.97 -8.17
CA TRP A 21 11.16 27.91 -7.74
C TRP A 21 10.73 26.59 -8.40
N PRO A 22 11.62 25.90 -9.13
CA PRO A 22 11.31 24.56 -9.61
C PRO A 22 10.98 23.70 -8.39
N ARG A 23 9.72 23.26 -8.27
CA ARG A 23 9.29 22.39 -7.17
C ARG A 23 10.29 21.24 -7.09
N PRO A 24 10.82 20.91 -5.89
CA PRO A 24 11.69 19.76 -5.73
C PRO A 24 10.95 18.55 -6.31
N GLN A 25 11.43 18.06 -7.45
CA GLN A 25 10.91 16.82 -7.98
C GLN A 25 11.28 15.78 -6.93
N ALA A 26 10.27 15.18 -6.28
CA ALA A 26 10.50 14.09 -5.34
C ALA A 26 11.48 13.10 -6.00
N PRO A 27 12.51 12.62 -5.28
CA PRO A 27 13.52 11.75 -5.85
C PRO A 27 12.85 10.64 -6.65
N ARG A 28 13.23 10.48 -7.92
CA ARG A 28 12.72 9.36 -8.72
C ARG A 28 13.03 8.08 -7.94
N PRO A 29 12.05 7.18 -7.74
CA PRO A 29 12.33 5.92 -7.07
C PRO A 29 13.48 5.20 -7.79
N PRO A 30 14.37 4.49 -7.06
CA PRO A 30 15.57 3.89 -7.63
C PRO A 30 15.22 2.97 -8.82
N PRO A 31 16.10 2.87 -9.84
CA PRO A 31 15.91 1.94 -10.96
C PRO A 31 15.98 0.52 -10.39
N GLY A 32 14.82 -0.13 -10.21
CA GLY A 32 14.76 -1.40 -9.49
C GLY A 32 13.63 -2.36 -9.87
N ARG A 33 12.72 -1.97 -10.76
CA ARG A 33 11.80 -2.88 -11.47
C ARG A 33 11.47 -2.25 -12.81
N ASP A 34 11.47 -3.04 -13.89
CA ASP A 34 10.94 -2.62 -15.18
C ASP A 34 9.42 -2.44 -15.06
N ILE A 35 9.01 -1.29 -14.55
CA ILE A 35 7.62 -0.91 -14.36
C ILE A 35 7.11 -0.37 -15.69
N ARG A 36 5.96 -0.88 -16.15
CA ARG A 36 5.38 -0.52 -17.44
C ARG A 36 4.97 0.95 -17.48
N VAL A 37 5.42 1.63 -18.53
CA VAL A 37 5.11 3.03 -18.87
C VAL A 37 4.36 3.12 -20.21
N GLY A 38 3.73 4.26 -20.48
CA GLY A 38 3.02 4.51 -21.74
C GLY A 38 1.50 4.27 -21.69
N ALA A 39 0.87 4.28 -22.86
CA ALA A 39 -0.58 4.13 -23.00
C ALA A 39 -1.06 2.72 -22.63
N TRP A 40 -2.29 2.61 -22.12
CA TRP A 40 -2.93 1.31 -21.86
C TRP A 40 -3.42 0.75 -23.20
N THR A 41 -3.14 -0.52 -23.45
CA THR A 41 -3.74 -1.20 -24.61
C THR A 41 -5.25 -1.36 -24.40
N PRO A 42 -6.06 -1.50 -25.46
CA PRO A 42 -7.50 -1.76 -25.31
C PRO A 42 -7.79 -3.01 -24.45
N GLN A 43 -6.97 -4.05 -24.59
CA GLN A 43 -7.05 -5.28 -23.81
C GLN A 43 -6.74 -5.03 -22.33
N GLU A 44 -5.70 -4.21 -22.05
CA GLU A 44 -5.36 -3.78 -20.69
C GLU A 44 -6.51 -2.99 -20.04
N VAL A 45 -7.16 -2.09 -20.80
CA VAL A 45 -8.32 -1.33 -20.31
C VAL A 45 -9.51 -2.24 -20.02
N ALA A 46 -9.83 -3.17 -20.92
CA ALA A 46 -10.95 -4.10 -20.76
C ALA A 46 -10.76 -4.98 -19.51
N TYR A 47 -9.57 -5.57 -19.36
CA TYR A 47 -9.22 -6.38 -18.19
C TYR A 47 -9.33 -5.57 -16.89
N ALA A 48 -8.68 -4.40 -16.82
CA ALA A 48 -8.66 -3.60 -15.62
C ALA A 48 -10.05 -3.07 -15.23
N THR A 49 -10.91 -2.77 -16.21
CA THR A 49 -12.30 -2.37 -15.98
C THR A 49 -13.09 -3.51 -15.36
N ARG A 50 -12.98 -4.73 -15.90
CA ARG A 50 -13.67 -5.90 -15.35
C ARG A 50 -13.21 -6.21 -13.93
N VAL A 51 -11.91 -6.12 -13.66
CA VAL A 51 -11.35 -6.27 -12.31
C VAL A 51 -11.93 -5.22 -11.35
N ALA A 52 -12.03 -3.96 -11.79
CA ALA A 52 -12.61 -2.89 -10.97
C ALA A 52 -14.11 -3.09 -10.68
N ASP A 53 -14.87 -3.69 -11.60
CA ASP A 53 -16.28 -4.03 -11.38
C ASP A 53 -16.43 -5.10 -10.31
N LEU A 54 -15.70 -6.21 -10.45
CA LEU A 54 -15.71 -7.32 -9.49
C LEU A 54 -15.15 -6.92 -8.13
N TYR A 55 -14.16 -6.03 -8.10
CA TYR A 55 -13.64 -5.46 -6.87
C TYR A 55 -14.74 -4.75 -6.07
N ARG A 56 -15.56 -3.94 -6.76
CA ARG A 56 -16.66 -3.20 -6.13
C ARG A 56 -17.79 -4.11 -5.67
N ALA A 57 -18.03 -5.20 -6.40
CA ALA A 57 -18.99 -6.24 -6.03
C ALA A 57 -18.48 -7.16 -4.90
N GLY A 58 -17.18 -7.15 -4.59
CA GLY A 58 -16.60 -8.04 -3.59
C GLY A 58 -16.45 -9.49 -4.07
N SER A 59 -16.34 -9.72 -5.38
CA SER A 59 -16.35 -11.06 -5.99
C SER A 59 -15.09 -11.39 -6.82
N LEU A 60 -13.93 -10.86 -6.44
CA LEU A 60 -12.67 -11.19 -7.09
C LEU A 60 -12.07 -12.49 -6.54
N PRO A 61 -11.60 -13.39 -7.42
CA PRO A 61 -10.88 -14.58 -7.01
C PRO A 61 -9.43 -14.25 -6.64
N ASN A 62 -8.81 -15.00 -5.71
CA ASN A 62 -7.38 -14.93 -5.39
C ASN A 62 -6.87 -13.53 -5.00
N VAL A 63 -7.70 -12.72 -4.33
CA VAL A 63 -7.32 -11.39 -3.82
C VAL A 63 -7.42 -11.39 -2.29
N PRO A 64 -6.37 -10.93 -1.57
CA PRO A 64 -6.45 -10.81 -0.12
C PRO A 64 -7.36 -9.64 0.28
N ASP A 65 -8.08 -9.80 1.39
CA ASP A 65 -8.81 -8.69 2.01
C ASP A 65 -7.86 -7.54 2.40
N GLY A 66 -8.36 -6.32 2.40
CA GLY A 66 -7.59 -5.15 2.81
C GLY A 66 -6.78 -4.48 1.70
N ILE A 67 -6.48 -5.16 0.59
CA ILE A 67 -5.78 -4.53 -0.55
C ILE A 67 -6.68 -3.48 -1.21
N THR A 68 -6.15 -2.31 -1.56
CA THR A 68 -6.92 -1.30 -2.30
C THR A 68 -6.90 -1.57 -3.80
N LEU A 69 -7.95 -1.18 -4.53
CA LEU A 69 -8.05 -1.36 -5.98
C LEU A 69 -6.85 -0.73 -6.73
N ARG A 70 -6.36 0.41 -6.24
CA ARG A 70 -5.17 1.07 -6.76
C ARG A 70 -3.94 0.16 -6.67
N ILE A 71 -3.71 -0.43 -5.50
CA ILE A 71 -2.56 -1.31 -5.29
C ILE A 71 -2.73 -2.61 -6.06
N LEU A 72 -3.93 -3.18 -6.06
CA LEU A 72 -4.26 -4.37 -6.83
C LEU A 72 -3.93 -4.22 -8.32
N LEU A 73 -4.48 -3.19 -8.98
CA LEU A 73 -4.24 -2.95 -10.41
C LEU A 73 -2.79 -2.56 -10.69
N SER A 74 -2.12 -1.85 -9.78
CA SER A 74 -0.70 -1.53 -9.95
C SER A 74 0.19 -2.78 -10.02
N LYS A 75 -0.14 -3.82 -9.23
CA LYS A 75 0.54 -5.12 -9.27
C LYS A 75 0.22 -5.88 -10.56
N LEU A 76 -1.07 -6.07 -10.85
CA LEU A 76 -1.54 -6.83 -12.03
C LEU A 76 -1.02 -6.27 -13.35
N LEU A 77 -1.01 -4.95 -13.49
CA LEU A 77 -0.56 -4.28 -14.70
C LEU A 77 0.95 -3.97 -14.71
N ASN A 78 1.65 -4.31 -13.61
CA ASN A 78 3.02 -3.94 -13.31
C ASN A 78 3.31 -2.45 -13.61
N CYS A 79 2.50 -1.54 -13.05
CA CYS A 79 2.59 -0.11 -13.33
C CYS A 79 2.56 0.74 -12.04
N GLN A 80 2.92 2.02 -12.13
CA GLN A 80 2.88 2.92 -10.97
C GLN A 80 1.44 3.15 -10.47
N PRO A 81 1.16 3.15 -9.15
CA PRO A 81 -0.16 3.44 -8.57
C PRO A 81 -0.79 4.76 -9.07
N MET A 82 0.05 5.73 -9.40
CA MET A 82 -0.41 7.00 -9.95
C MET A 82 -0.99 6.87 -11.36
N ARG A 83 -0.51 5.93 -12.18
CA ARG A 83 -1.05 5.66 -13.52
C ARG A 83 -2.50 5.17 -13.41
N VAL A 84 -2.77 4.28 -12.45
CA VAL A 84 -4.12 3.80 -12.14
C VAL A 84 -5.00 4.98 -11.69
N SER A 85 -4.51 5.79 -10.76
CA SER A 85 -5.25 6.95 -10.24
C SER A 85 -5.59 7.98 -11.31
N LYS A 86 -4.68 8.20 -12.27
CA LYS A 86 -4.89 9.12 -13.39
C LYS A 86 -5.87 8.55 -14.42
N LYS A 87 -5.85 7.23 -14.64
CA LYS A 87 -6.72 6.56 -15.62
C LYS A 87 -8.18 6.57 -15.16
N TYR A 88 -8.41 6.27 -13.89
CA TYR A 88 -9.73 6.28 -13.28
C TYR A 88 -9.95 7.62 -12.56
N SER A 89 -9.90 8.74 -13.28
CA SER A 89 -10.23 10.04 -12.68
C SER A 89 -11.75 10.20 -12.56
N GLY A 90 -12.25 10.53 -11.36
CA GLY A 90 -13.68 10.79 -11.12
C GLY A 90 -14.09 10.61 -9.66
N GLU A 91 -15.31 11.07 -9.33
CA GLU A 91 -15.86 10.99 -7.97
C GLU A 91 -16.05 9.54 -7.51
N SER A 92 -16.56 8.67 -8.40
CA SER A 92 -16.70 7.23 -8.14
C SER A 92 -15.37 6.56 -7.78
N TRP A 93 -14.28 6.88 -8.49
CA TRP A 93 -12.96 6.32 -8.18
C TRP A 93 -12.35 6.88 -6.89
N SER A 94 -12.61 8.15 -6.57
CA SER A 94 -12.10 8.79 -5.35
C SER A 94 -12.57 8.05 -4.09
N HIS A 95 -13.80 7.52 -4.12
CA HIS A 95 -14.36 6.70 -3.05
C HIS A 95 -13.95 5.22 -3.16
N HIS A 96 -14.01 4.60 -4.34
CA HIS A 96 -13.76 3.15 -4.47
C HIS A 96 -12.28 2.77 -4.51
N GLY A 97 -11.41 3.62 -5.08
CA GLY A 97 -9.98 3.35 -5.22
C GLY A 97 -9.19 3.35 -3.91
N LYS A 98 -9.76 3.92 -2.84
CA LYS A 98 -9.17 3.98 -1.49
C LYS A 98 -9.77 2.96 -0.52
N ARG A 99 -10.95 2.43 -0.81
CA ARG A 99 -11.61 1.46 0.07
C ARG A 99 -10.88 0.13 0.00
N PRO A 100 -10.54 -0.50 1.14
CA PRO A 100 -9.97 -1.84 1.15
C PRO A 100 -10.94 -2.84 0.54
N TYR A 101 -10.40 -3.82 -0.17
CA TYR A 101 -11.16 -4.93 -0.69
C TYR A 101 -11.76 -5.73 0.46
N ARG A 102 -13.00 -6.17 0.27
CA ARG A 102 -13.68 -7.09 1.17
C ARG A 102 -14.36 -8.13 0.33
N HIS A 103 -14.01 -9.39 0.56
CA HIS A 103 -14.69 -10.50 -0.07
C HIS A 103 -16.13 -10.59 0.44
N VAL A 104 -17.07 -10.67 -0.49
CA VAL A 104 -18.52 -10.76 -0.22
C VAL A 104 -19.04 -12.13 -0.62
N ALA A 105 -18.72 -12.57 -1.83
CA ALA A 105 -19.15 -13.85 -2.37
C ALA A 105 -18.16 -14.34 -3.43
N ALA A 106 -18.07 -15.66 -3.61
CA ALA A 106 -17.31 -16.23 -4.71
C ALA A 106 -17.91 -15.82 -6.07
N PRO A 107 -17.10 -15.50 -7.08
CA PRO A 107 -17.59 -15.25 -8.44
C PRO A 107 -18.21 -16.50 -9.06
N ASP A 108 -19.20 -16.29 -9.93
CA ASP A 108 -19.73 -17.34 -10.80
C ASP A 108 -18.64 -17.83 -11.78
N GLN A 109 -18.71 -19.11 -12.15
CA GLN A 109 -17.76 -19.77 -13.04
C GLN A 109 -17.64 -19.06 -14.39
N ARG A 110 -18.76 -18.58 -14.94
CA ARG A 110 -18.77 -17.80 -16.20
C ARG A 110 -17.97 -16.51 -16.10
N VAL A 111 -18.02 -15.85 -14.93
CA VAL A 111 -17.26 -14.63 -14.67
C VAL A 111 -15.78 -14.94 -14.56
N VAL A 112 -15.42 -16.06 -13.94
CA VAL A 112 -14.02 -16.52 -13.85
C VAL A 112 -13.45 -16.79 -15.25
N GLU A 113 -14.20 -17.49 -16.10
CA GLU A 113 -13.79 -17.79 -17.49
C GLU A 113 -13.62 -16.52 -18.33
N GLU A 114 -14.57 -15.58 -18.25
CA GLU A 114 -14.48 -14.28 -18.90
C GLU A 114 -13.22 -13.51 -18.44
N LEU A 115 -12.99 -13.48 -17.13
CA LEU A 115 -11.85 -12.79 -16.54
C LEU A 115 -10.52 -13.42 -16.97
N TRP A 116 -10.47 -14.74 -17.09
CA TRP A 116 -9.31 -15.48 -17.61
C TRP A 116 -9.01 -15.11 -19.06
N LEU A 117 -10.02 -15.04 -19.92
CA LEU A 117 -9.87 -14.65 -21.33
C LEU A 117 -9.34 -13.22 -21.46
N LEU A 118 -9.87 -12.29 -20.66
CA LEU A 118 -9.41 -10.90 -20.63
C LEU A 118 -7.95 -10.79 -20.16
N GLU A 119 -7.59 -11.52 -19.11
CA GLU A 119 -6.22 -11.57 -18.61
C GLU A 119 -5.26 -12.14 -19.66
N HIS A 120 -5.61 -13.27 -20.27
CA HIS A 120 -4.82 -13.91 -21.31
C HIS A 120 -4.64 -12.98 -22.53
N ALA A 121 -5.70 -12.33 -22.99
CA ALA A 121 -5.65 -11.36 -24.07
C ALA A 121 -4.78 -10.15 -23.73
N PHE A 122 -4.87 -9.64 -22.49
CA PHE A 122 -4.00 -8.58 -21.99
C PHE A 122 -2.53 -9.00 -22.05
N HIS A 123 -2.17 -10.16 -21.50
CA HIS A 123 -0.79 -10.66 -21.48
C HIS A 123 -0.22 -10.82 -22.90
N ARG A 124 -1.02 -11.33 -23.83
CA ARG A 124 -0.61 -11.46 -25.25
C ARG A 124 -0.51 -10.13 -26.00
N SER A 125 -1.23 -9.09 -25.56
CA SER A 125 -1.18 -7.76 -26.20
C SER A 125 0.09 -6.98 -25.88
N LEU A 126 0.91 -7.46 -24.93
CA LEU A 126 2.11 -6.78 -24.50
C LEU A 126 3.21 -6.83 -25.57
N ARG A 127 3.97 -5.72 -25.67
CA ARG A 127 5.15 -5.66 -26.54
C ARG A 127 6.21 -6.65 -26.04
N PRO A 128 7.00 -7.26 -26.94
CA PRO A 128 8.16 -8.06 -26.56
C PRO A 128 9.05 -7.31 -25.56
N GLY A 129 9.49 -7.99 -24.49
CA GLY A 129 10.27 -7.38 -23.41
C GLY A 129 9.44 -6.68 -22.31
N SER A 130 8.11 -6.64 -22.42
CA SER A 130 7.27 -6.17 -21.32
C SER A 130 7.31 -7.16 -20.16
N VAL A 131 7.67 -6.71 -18.97
CA VAL A 131 7.70 -7.54 -17.77
C VAL A 131 6.37 -7.43 -17.02
N LEU A 132 5.80 -8.57 -16.66
CA LEU A 132 4.73 -8.70 -15.67
C LEU A 132 5.22 -9.59 -14.53
N THR A 133 4.73 -9.34 -13.33
CA THR A 133 5.17 -10.05 -12.12
C THR A 133 4.08 -10.87 -11.47
N THR A 134 2.81 -10.58 -11.78
CA THR A 134 1.66 -11.23 -11.15
C THR A 134 0.55 -11.47 -12.15
N SER A 135 -0.22 -12.53 -11.91
CA SER A 135 -1.48 -12.82 -12.56
C SER A 135 -2.59 -12.93 -11.49
N LEU A 136 -3.84 -12.66 -11.85
CA LEU A 136 -4.98 -12.84 -10.97
C LEU A 136 -5.44 -14.30 -10.95
N LEU A 137 -5.50 -14.94 -12.12
CA LEU A 137 -5.97 -16.32 -12.29
C LEU A 137 -4.88 -17.32 -12.70
N GLY A 138 -3.63 -16.87 -12.85
CA GLY A 138 -2.53 -17.70 -13.30
C GLY A 138 -2.53 -17.98 -14.82
N ALA A 139 -3.28 -17.20 -15.61
CA ALA A 139 -3.49 -17.46 -17.05
C ALA A 139 -2.20 -17.49 -17.90
N SER A 140 -1.10 -16.93 -17.39
CA SER A 140 0.22 -16.89 -18.02
C SER A 140 1.31 -17.64 -17.25
N GLY A 141 0.95 -18.43 -16.23
CA GLY A 141 1.92 -19.11 -15.36
C GLY A 141 2.69 -18.17 -14.42
N LEU A 142 2.32 -16.89 -14.35
CA LEU A 142 2.84 -15.94 -13.37
C LEU A 142 2.24 -16.20 -11.99
N ALA A 143 2.98 -15.84 -10.94
CA ALA A 143 2.52 -15.96 -9.56
C ALA A 143 1.21 -15.20 -9.33
N THR A 144 0.30 -15.78 -8.54
CA THR A 144 -0.92 -15.07 -8.14
C THR A 144 -0.63 -13.99 -7.09
N ILE A 145 -1.52 -13.00 -6.95
CA ILE A 145 -1.35 -11.89 -5.98
C ILE A 145 -1.27 -12.41 -4.54
N VAL A 146 -1.96 -13.51 -4.27
CA VAL A 146 -1.81 -14.27 -3.04
C VAL A 146 -0.65 -15.24 -3.23
N SER A 147 0.51 -14.92 -2.67
CA SER A 147 1.48 -15.97 -2.34
C SER A 147 0.81 -16.89 -1.31
N GLU A 148 0.86 -18.21 -1.51
CA GLU A 148 0.25 -19.30 -0.69
C GLU A 148 0.23 -19.07 0.84
N ARG A 149 1.15 -18.26 1.37
CA ARG A 149 1.39 -18.07 2.81
C ARG A 149 0.33 -17.27 3.57
N GLN A 150 -0.63 -16.63 2.90
CA GLN A 150 -1.57 -15.72 3.58
C GLN A 150 -2.94 -16.33 3.97
N TRP A 151 -3.15 -17.63 3.75
CA TRP A 151 -4.41 -18.33 4.07
C TRP A 151 -4.27 -19.47 5.08
N VAL A 152 -3.26 -19.42 5.96
CA VAL A 152 -3.28 -20.19 7.21
C VAL A 152 -3.70 -19.27 8.34
N ARG A 153 -4.93 -18.77 8.29
CA ARG A 153 -5.67 -18.58 9.54
C ARG A 153 -6.41 -19.90 9.74
N VAL A 154 -5.73 -20.85 10.39
CA VAL A 154 -6.46 -21.92 11.08
C VAL A 154 -7.36 -21.17 12.05
N GLU A 155 -8.66 -21.14 11.78
CA GLU A 155 -9.64 -20.91 12.83
C GLU A 155 -9.27 -21.92 13.92
N PRO A 156 -8.85 -21.49 15.13
CA PRO A 156 -8.72 -22.45 16.21
C PRO A 156 -10.07 -23.17 16.32
N PRO A 157 -10.08 -24.51 16.48
CA PRO A 157 -11.32 -25.26 16.56
C PRO A 157 -12.26 -24.56 17.56
N PRO A 158 -13.57 -24.47 17.26
CA PRO A 158 -14.50 -23.74 18.12
C PRO A 158 -14.31 -24.26 19.54
N ALA A 159 -13.94 -23.35 20.46
CA ALA A 159 -13.78 -23.70 21.86
C ALA A 159 -15.07 -24.40 22.30
N PRO A 160 -14.99 -25.54 23.01
CA PRO A 160 -16.19 -26.27 23.43
C PRO A 160 -17.10 -25.30 24.19
N SER A 161 -18.31 -25.13 23.66
CA SER A 161 -19.38 -24.34 24.27
C SER A 161 -19.63 -24.90 25.68
N GLY A 162 -19.23 -24.15 26.71
CA GLY A 162 -19.48 -24.56 28.10
C GLY A 162 -18.49 -24.08 29.16
N ALA A 163 -17.33 -23.51 28.81
CA ALA A 163 -16.44 -22.97 29.83
C ALA A 163 -16.88 -21.55 30.23
N LYS A 164 -17.65 -21.42 31.32
CA LYS A 164 -17.75 -20.16 32.03
C LYS A 164 -16.33 -19.75 32.43
N ARG A 165 -15.88 -18.56 32.02
CA ARG A 165 -14.68 -17.95 32.61
C ARG A 165 -14.89 -17.93 34.13
N PRO A 166 -13.99 -18.52 34.94
CA PRO A 166 -13.94 -18.19 36.35
C PRO A 166 -13.79 -16.67 36.44
N ARG A 167 -14.61 -16.05 37.29
CA ARG A 167 -14.42 -14.66 37.68
C ARG A 167 -13.10 -14.66 38.46
N ASP A 168 -12.03 -14.22 37.82
CA ASP A 168 -10.73 -14.07 38.46
C ASP A 168 -10.91 -13.16 39.69
N GLU A 169 -10.95 -13.79 40.86
CA GLU A 169 -10.75 -13.14 42.14
C GLU A 169 -9.29 -12.71 42.14
N ALA A 170 -9.06 -11.42 41.94
CA ALA A 170 -7.72 -10.87 41.94
C ALA A 170 -7.02 -11.28 43.25
N PRO A 171 -5.85 -11.95 43.21
CA PRO A 171 -5.10 -12.17 44.43
C PRO A 171 -4.72 -10.80 45.00
N SER A 172 -5.10 -10.56 46.26
CA SER A 172 -4.68 -9.36 46.99
C SER A 172 -3.16 -9.39 47.10
N TYR A 173 -2.48 -8.61 46.27
CA TYR A 173 -1.05 -8.42 46.38
C TYR A 173 -0.76 -7.62 47.66
N ASP A 174 -0.21 -8.29 48.67
CA ASP A 174 0.33 -7.66 49.87
C ASP A 174 1.81 -7.34 49.61
N PRO A 175 2.18 -6.07 49.39
CA PRO A 175 3.54 -5.67 49.04
C PRO A 175 4.57 -5.91 50.17
N PHE A 176 4.14 -6.21 51.40
CA PHE A 176 5.05 -6.43 52.54
C PHE A 176 5.45 -7.90 52.74
N ALA A 177 4.87 -8.84 52.01
CA ALA A 177 5.18 -10.26 52.10
C ALA A 177 6.28 -10.73 51.12
N ASP A 178 6.72 -9.86 50.20
CA ASP A 178 7.75 -10.20 49.20
C ASP A 178 9.17 -9.90 49.72
N PRO A 179 10.03 -10.91 49.93
CA PRO A 179 11.40 -10.73 50.41
C PRO A 179 12.30 -9.96 49.42
N ALA A 180 11.88 -9.79 48.15
CA ALA A 180 12.59 -8.95 47.19
C ALA A 180 12.47 -7.44 47.50
N TYR A 181 11.42 -7.02 48.22
CA TYR A 181 11.22 -5.60 48.58
C TYR A 181 12.18 -5.15 49.69
N ALA A 182 12.70 -6.07 50.51
CA ALA A 182 13.58 -5.77 51.63
C ALA A 182 15.00 -5.30 51.22
N TYR A 183 15.38 -5.43 49.94
CA TYR A 183 16.74 -5.09 49.49
C TYR A 183 16.86 -3.67 48.90
N ALA A 184 15.75 -2.96 48.68
CA ALA A 184 15.76 -1.64 48.02
C ALA A 184 15.80 -0.44 48.99
N SER A 185 15.78 -0.65 50.31
CA SER A 185 15.72 0.43 51.31
C SER A 185 17.07 0.73 52.01
N ALA A 186 18.16 0.10 51.60
CA ALA A 186 19.48 0.22 52.26
C ALA A 186 20.55 0.97 51.45
N ALA A 187 20.18 1.80 50.47
CA ALA A 187 21.13 2.67 49.77
C ALA A 187 20.97 4.13 50.23
N ALA A 188 21.85 4.57 51.13
CA ALA A 188 21.97 5.97 51.52
C ALA A 188 22.37 6.85 50.32
N PRO A 189 21.84 8.09 50.19
CA PRO A 189 22.29 9.00 49.15
C PRO A 189 23.74 9.46 49.42
N PRO A 190 24.58 9.68 48.37
CA PRO A 190 25.94 10.16 48.56
C PRO A 190 25.96 11.60 49.09
N ALA A 191 26.90 11.89 50.00
CA ALA A 191 27.11 13.19 50.62
C ALA A 191 27.49 14.28 49.59
N PRO A 192 27.08 15.55 49.80
CA PRO A 192 27.48 16.65 48.93
C PRO A 192 28.97 17.00 49.08
N PRO A 193 29.62 17.54 48.03
CA PRO A 193 31.05 17.87 48.05
C PRO A 193 31.35 19.08 48.96
N PRO A 194 32.55 19.14 49.57
CA PRO A 194 32.97 20.31 50.34
C PRO A 194 33.28 21.50 49.43
N TYR A 195 33.04 22.71 49.96
CA TYR A 195 33.16 24.02 49.31
C TYR A 195 34.54 24.30 48.68
#